data_AF-A0A6A7KRY4-F1
#
_entry.id   AF-A0A6A7KRY4-F1
#
_cell.length_a   1.000
_cell.length_b   1.000
_cell.length_c   1.000
_cell.angle_alpha   90.00
_cell.angle_beta   90.00
_cell.angle_gamma   90.00
#
_symmetry.space_group_name_H-M   'P 1'
#
loop_
_entity.id
_entity.type
_entity.pdbx_description
1 polymer ?
#
loop_
_entity_poly.entity_id
_entity_poly.type
_entity_poly.pdbx_seq_one_letter_code
_entity_poly.pdbx_strand_id
1 'polypeptide(L)'
;MYYRRYWFEFEFDPNDHNVPVRLRHGCGVTAEDYDTAIALMLERVFKGAPLPPITKSIEDVDIASLDGNYVLPNMGLPLIRGIWFPVGYNG
;
A
#
# COMPACT_ATOMS: atom_id res chain seq x y z
N MET A 1 -1.41 20.54 -7.13
CA MET A 1 -1.97 19.19 -6.95
C MET A 1 -1.87 18.84 -5.47
N TYR A 2 -2.93 18.28 -4.89
CA TYR A 2 -2.96 17.86 -3.49
C TYR A 2 -2.80 16.34 -3.43
N TYR A 3 -2.04 15.84 -2.46
CA TYR A 3 -1.88 14.41 -2.25
C TYR A 3 -2.98 13.86 -1.35
N ARG A 4 -3.37 12.61 -1.62
CA ARG A 4 -4.31 11.81 -0.83
C ARG A 4 -3.61 10.57 -0.31
N ARG A 5 -4.14 10.02 0.79
CA ARG A 5 -3.68 8.77 1.38
C ARG A 5 -4.62 7.65 0.95
N TYR A 6 -4.06 6.66 0.28
CA TYR A 6 -4.78 5.47 -0.14
C TYR A 6 -4.36 4.27 0.69
N TRP A 7 -5.33 3.42 0.98
CA TRP A 7 -5.10 2.10 1.56
C TRP A 7 -5.67 1.02 0.65
N PHE A 8 -4.86 0.03 0.32
CA PHE A 8 -5.25 -1.10 -0.52
C PHE A 8 -5.06 -2.41 0.23
N GLU A 9 -6.04 -3.29 0.11
CA GLU A 9 -5.93 -4.70 0.54
C GLU A 9 -6.09 -5.59 -0.68
N PHE A 10 -5.43 -6.75 -0.64
CA PHE A 10 -5.29 -7.64 -1.78
C PHE A 10 -5.72 -9.05 -1.42
N GLU A 11 -6.16 -9.79 -2.44
CA GLU A 11 -6.29 -11.23 -2.37
C GLU A 11 -4.96 -11.89 -2.78
N PHE A 12 -4.38 -12.68 -1.88
CA PHE A 12 -3.19 -13.49 -2.14
C PHE A 12 -3.52 -14.95 -1.88
N ASP A 13 -2.88 -15.87 -2.63
CA ASP A 13 -2.89 -17.27 -2.27
C ASP A 13 -2.26 -17.44 -0.87
N PRO A 14 -2.96 -18.07 0.10
CA PRO A 14 -2.40 -18.32 1.43
C PRO A 14 -1.14 -19.20 1.39
N ASN A 15 -0.93 -19.98 0.33
CA ASN A 15 0.24 -20.86 0.15
C ASN A 15 1.39 -20.19 -0.63
N ASP A 16 1.22 -18.97 -1.13
CA ASP A 16 2.31 -18.27 -1.85
C ASP A 16 3.34 -17.68 -0.88
N HIS A 17 4.37 -18.46 -0.58
CA HIS A 17 5.45 -18.04 0.31
C HIS A 17 6.36 -16.93 -0.26
N ASN A 18 6.18 -16.50 -1.52
CA ASN A 18 6.95 -15.41 -2.10
C ASN A 18 6.38 -14.02 -1.78
N VAL A 19 5.12 -13.94 -1.33
CA VAL A 19 4.49 -12.67 -0.94
C VAL A 19 5.04 -12.22 0.42
N PRO A 20 5.67 -11.04 0.51
CA PRO A 20 6.16 -10.51 1.79
C PRO A 20 5.03 -10.41 2.82
N VAL A 21 5.27 -10.90 4.03
CA VAL A 21 4.25 -10.97 5.10
C VAL A 21 3.58 -9.61 5.34
N ARG A 22 4.34 -8.52 5.38
CA ARG A 22 3.77 -7.17 5.59
C ARG A 22 2.83 -6.74 4.46
N LEU A 23 3.11 -7.12 3.21
CA LEU A 23 2.27 -6.78 2.07
C LEU A 23 0.91 -7.50 2.12
N ARG A 24 0.82 -8.65 2.82
CA ARG A 24 -0.45 -9.35 3.07
C ARG A 24 -1.42 -8.57 3.97
N HIS A 25 -0.92 -7.60 4.74
CA HIS A 25 -1.78 -6.71 5.54
C HIS A 25 -2.33 -5.54 4.73
N GLY A 26 -1.77 -5.25 3.55
CA GLY A 26 -2.17 -4.15 2.68
C GLY A 26 -1.00 -3.33 2.16
N CYS A 27 -1.32 -2.24 1.47
CA CYS A 27 -0.38 -1.27 0.95
C CYS A 27 -0.92 0.15 1.13
N GLY A 28 -0.11 1.00 1.75
CA GLY A 28 -0.38 2.41 1.96
C GLY A 28 0.37 3.26 0.94
N VAL A 29 -0.36 4.09 0.20
CA VAL A 29 0.20 4.93 -0.87
C VAL A 29 -0.24 6.37 -0.68
N THR A 30 0.66 7.31 -0.95
CA THR A 30 0.32 8.72 -1.05
C THR A 30 0.53 9.16 -2.49
N ALA A 31 -0.55 9.64 -3.12
CA ALA A 31 -0.57 9.99 -4.53
C ALA A 31 -1.64 11.04 -4.81
N GLU A 32 -1.60 11.63 -6.00
CA GLU A 32 -2.54 12.64 -6.46
C GLU A 32 -3.94 12.05 -6.70
N ASP A 33 -3.99 10.86 -7.28
CA ASP A 33 -5.20 10.12 -7.66
C ASP A 33 -4.98 8.60 -7.55
N TYR A 34 -6.07 7.86 -7.77
CA TYR A 34 -6.08 6.40 -7.71
C TYR A 34 -5.13 5.78 -8.75
N ASP A 35 -5.16 6.26 -10.00
CA ASP A 35 -4.36 5.70 -11.09
C ASP A 35 -2.86 5.87 -10.83
N THR A 36 -2.45 7.01 -10.29
CA THR A 36 -1.07 7.25 -9.86
C THR A 36 -0.70 6.36 -8.69
N ALA A 37 -1.62 6.11 -7.75
CA ALA A 37 -1.40 5.18 -6.64
C ALA A 37 -1.17 3.75 -7.16
N ILE A 38 -1.97 3.29 -8.12
CA ILE A 38 -1.78 1.99 -8.79
C ILE A 38 -0.44 1.94 -9.51
N ALA A 39 -0.09 2.98 -10.28
CA ALA A 39 1.18 3.04 -11.01
C ALA A 39 2.38 2.94 -10.07
N LEU A 40 2.35 3.65 -8.93
CA LEU A 40 3.40 3.58 -7.91
C LEU A 40 3.53 2.18 -7.30
N MET A 41 2.41 1.49 -7.02
CA MET A 41 2.45 0.12 -6.52
C MET A 41 3.02 -0.85 -7.56
N LEU A 42 2.58 -0.75 -8.82
CA LEU A 42 3.09 -1.59 -9.91
C LEU A 42 4.60 -1.40 -10.10
N GLU A 43 5.08 -0.16 -10.08
CA GLU A 43 6.50 0.17 -10.24
C GLU A 43 7.33 -0.34 -9.05
N ARG A 44 6.91 -0.02 -7.82
CA ARG A 44 7.77 -0.12 -6.63
C ARG A 44 7.56 -1.40 -5.85
N VAL A 45 6.31 -1.84 -5.72
CA VAL A 45 5.93 -3.00 -4.89
C VAL A 45 5.94 -4.28 -5.72
N PHE A 46 5.28 -4.25 -6.87
CA PHE A 46 5.10 -5.42 -7.73
C PHE A 46 6.13 -5.53 -8.85
N LYS A 47 6.98 -4.51 -9.05
CA LYS A 47 8.08 -4.49 -10.03
C LYS A 47 7.63 -4.89 -11.45
N GLY A 48 6.46 -4.39 -11.86
CA GLY A 48 5.84 -4.69 -13.16
C GLY A 48 5.11 -6.04 -13.23
N ALA A 49 5.11 -6.84 -12.16
CA ALA A 49 4.23 -8.00 -12.06
C ALA A 49 2.76 -7.56 -12.01
N PRO A 50 1.82 -8.44 -12.43
CA PRO A 50 0.40 -8.15 -12.34
C PRO A 50 -0.01 -7.76 -10.91
N LEU A 51 -0.84 -6.73 -10.80
CA LEU A 51 -1.42 -6.37 -9.53
C LEU A 51 -2.35 -7.50 -9.06
N PRO A 52 -2.22 -7.99 -7.81
CA PRO A 52 -3.18 -8.92 -7.25
C PRO A 52 -4.59 -8.30 -7.22
N PRO A 53 -5.66 -9.12 -7.18
CA PRO A 53 -7.01 -8.60 -7.03
C PRO A 53 -7.11 -7.70 -5.80
N ILE A 54 -7.57 -6.46 -5.98
CA ILE A 54 -7.83 -5.53 -4.88
C ILE A 54 -9.16 -5.91 -4.26
N THR A 55 -9.15 -6.30 -2.98
CA THR A 55 -10.35 -6.61 -2.21
C THR A 55 -10.92 -5.37 -1.53
N LYS A 56 -10.08 -4.36 -1.29
CA LYS A 56 -10.47 -3.10 -0.66
C LYS A 56 -9.59 -1.97 -1.12
N SER A 57 -10.20 -0.82 -1.38
CA SER A 57 -9.49 0.44 -1.58
C SER A 57 -10.20 1.54 -0.79
N ILE A 58 -9.43 2.30 0.00
CA ILE A 58 -9.92 3.44 0.77
C ILE A 58 -9.14 4.66 0.34
N GLU A 59 -9.84 5.65 -0.21
CA GLU A 59 -9.32 6.99 -0.48
C GLU A 59 -9.45 7.86 0.77
N ASP A 60 -8.48 8.75 0.98
CA ASP A 60 -8.39 9.62 2.16
C ASP A 60 -8.47 8.85 3.49
N VAL A 61 -7.79 7.71 3.55
CA VAL A 61 -7.80 6.82 4.71
C VAL A 61 -7.37 7.55 5.99
N ASP A 62 -8.15 7.37 7.05
CA ASP A 62 -7.72 7.73 8.39
C ASP A 62 -6.69 6.71 8.88
N ILE A 63 -5.43 7.14 9.00
CA ILE A 63 -4.33 6.28 9.45
C ILE A 63 -4.61 5.71 10.84
N ALA A 64 -5.28 6.46 11.72
CA ALA A 64 -5.59 5.99 13.08
C ALA A 64 -6.58 4.81 13.10
N SER A 65 -7.27 4.56 11.99
CA SER A 65 -8.18 3.41 11.84
C SER A 65 -7.48 2.11 11.43
N LEU A 66 -6.20 2.17 11.04
CA LEU A 66 -5.43 1.00 10.61
C LEU A 66 -4.90 0.19 11.80
N ASP A 67 -4.49 -1.05 11.53
CA ASP A 67 -4.01 -1.98 12.55
C ASP A 67 -2.82 -1.39 13.35
N GLY A 68 -3.06 -1.16 14.64
CA GLY A 68 -2.07 -0.55 15.54
C GLY A 68 -0.89 -1.44 15.94
N ASN A 69 -0.98 -2.75 15.71
CA ASN A 69 0.06 -3.72 16.05
C ASN A 69 1.00 -4.01 14.88
N TYR A 70 0.47 -4.01 13.65
CA TYR A 70 1.21 -4.38 12.44
C TYR A 70 1.44 -3.22 11.49
N VAL A 71 0.43 -2.38 11.22
CA VAL A 71 0.54 -1.32 10.21
C VAL A 71 1.24 -0.10 10.78
N LEU A 72 0.72 0.44 11.90
CA LEU A 72 1.25 1.68 12.49
C LEU A 72 2.74 1.59 12.88
N PRO A 73 3.27 0.47 13.40
CA PRO A 73 4.70 0.37 13.72
C PRO A 73 5.60 0.18 12.50
N ASN A 74 5.03 -0.19 11.34
CA ASN A 74 5.77 -0.55 10.13
C ASN A 74 5.41 0.35 8.93
N MET A 75 4.96 1.58 9.19
CA MET A 75 4.68 2.60 8.18
C MET A 75 5.73 3.72 8.19
N GLY A 76 5.94 4.32 7.02
CA GLY A 76 6.70 5.54 6.81
C GLY A 76 5.82 6.79 6.90
N LEU A 77 6.23 7.87 6.23
CA LEU A 77 5.53 9.16 6.26
C LEU A 77 4.38 9.19 5.23
N PRO A 78 3.09 9.20 5.64
CA PRO A 78 1.96 9.18 4.72
C PRO A 78 1.67 10.54 4.08
N LEU A 79 2.50 11.55 4.36
CA LEU A 79 2.39 12.89 3.75
C LEU A 79 3.29 13.05 2.52
N ILE A 80 4.19 12.11 2.28
CA ILE A 80 5.14 12.14 1.16
C ILE A 80 4.63 11.22 0.07
N ARG A 81 4.61 11.69 -1.18
CA ARG A 81 4.25 10.90 -2.35
C ARG A 81 5.09 9.62 -2.43
N GLY A 82 4.43 8.48 -2.62
CA GLY A 82 5.09 7.17 -2.67
C GLY A 82 4.40 6.14 -1.78
N ILE A 83 5.09 5.02 -1.55
CA ILE A 83 4.61 3.95 -0.67
C ILE A 83 5.01 4.28 0.77
N TRP A 84 4.03 4.46 1.65
CA TRP A 84 4.26 4.64 3.09
C TRP A 84 3.98 3.36 3.89
N PHE A 85 3.32 2.36 3.32
CA PHE A 85 3.28 1.03 3.92
C PHE A 85 3.25 -0.05 2.82
N PRO A 86 3.98 -1.16 2.96
CA PRO A 86 4.95 -1.43 4.02
C PRO A 86 6.23 -0.59 3.87
N VAL A 87 6.92 -0.32 4.98
CA VAL A 87 8.26 0.31 4.94
C VAL A 87 9.24 -0.52 4.10
N GLY A 88 10.17 0.17 3.42
CA GLY A 88 11.14 -0.43 2.50
C GLY A 88 10.80 -0.28 1.03
N TYR A 89 9.61 0.25 0.70
CA TYR A 89 9.11 0.50 -0.66
C TYR A 89 8.98 2.01 -0.98
N ASN A 90 9.50 2.85 -0.09
CA ASN A 90 9.35 4.30 -0.08
C ASN A 90 10.22 5.05 -1.11
N GLY A 91 11.17 4.38 -1.77
CA GLY A 91 11.99 4.95 -2.85
C GLY A 91 11.17 5.22 -4.10
#